data_AF-A0A389LW74-F1
#
_entry.id   AF-A0A389LW74-F1
#
_cell.length_a   1.000
_cell.length_b   1.000
_cell.length_c   1.000
_cell.angle_alpha   90.00
_cell.angle_beta   90.00
_cell.angle_gamma   90.00
#
_symmetry.space_group_name_H-M   'P 1'
#
loop_
_entity.id
_entity.type
_entity.pdbx_description
1 polymer ?
#
loop_
_entity_poly.entity_id
_entity_poly.type
_entity_poly.pdbx_seq_one_letter_code
_entity_poly.pdbx_strand_id
1 'polypeptide(L)'
;MDEKIIALLTVLFSGMRKDGLNQLARTLALQVATEDEAKALVDKLTEAQVNKFIKDYRSEVDKEVSESKKTLESNLKKKFDFVEKKDPETKEVMPNPKDGGATDIAAAVQAALAAELTPLRQELAGFKSSEISKSRLHSLTEKLSACKDETFKAKAMKDFGRMKFETDDEFNEYLTETDTDITTANQHTADTALGGQGKPLFAQKSETGISQGVAEYVASQKPDAQSVLSGKEI
;
A
#
# COMPACT_ATOMS: atom_id res chain seq x y z
N MET A 1 16.41 12.52 4.85
CA MET A 1 15.50 11.98 5.88
C MET A 1 16.31 11.58 7.11
N ASP A 2 17.42 10.87 6.90
CA ASP A 2 18.41 10.45 7.91
C ASP A 2 18.86 11.59 8.83
N GLU A 3 19.30 12.72 8.28
CA GLU A 3 19.79 13.87 9.08
C GLU A 3 18.72 14.43 10.04
N LYS A 4 17.44 14.38 9.64
CA LYS A 4 16.33 14.86 10.46
C LYS A 4 16.03 13.88 11.60
N ILE A 5 16.08 12.59 11.34
CA ILE A 5 15.94 11.53 12.36
C ILE A 5 17.12 11.56 13.34
N ILE A 6 18.35 11.77 12.85
CA ILE A 6 19.54 11.93 13.70
C ILE A 6 19.37 13.12 14.65
N ALA A 7 18.90 14.26 14.15
CA ALA A 7 18.66 15.44 14.98
C ALA A 7 17.61 15.16 16.08
N LEU A 8 16.50 14.51 15.74
CA LEU A 8 15.46 14.13 16.70
C LEU A 8 15.97 13.15 17.76
N LEU A 9 16.68 12.10 17.33
CA LEU A 9 17.31 11.13 18.23
C LEU A 9 18.35 11.80 19.14
N THR A 10 19.16 12.71 18.62
CA THR A 10 20.20 13.39 19.42
C THR A 10 19.59 14.33 20.47
N VAL A 11 18.44 14.94 20.18
CA VAL A 11 17.71 15.78 21.13
C VAL A 11 17.07 14.94 22.24
N LEU A 12 16.35 13.88 21.87
CA LEU A 12 15.66 13.00 22.82
C LEU A 12 16.62 12.13 23.63
N PHE A 13 17.77 11.80 23.06
CA PHE A 13 18.76 10.88 23.62
C PHE A 13 20.15 11.49 23.71
N SER A 14 20.24 12.73 24.18
CA SER A 14 21.47 13.53 24.23
C SER A 14 22.63 12.93 25.03
N GLY A 15 22.37 11.93 25.89
CA GLY A 15 23.39 11.18 26.63
C GLY A 15 23.95 9.94 25.90
N MET A 16 23.40 9.59 24.74
CA MET A 16 23.78 8.36 24.02
C MET A 16 24.80 8.59 22.92
N ARG A 17 25.48 7.50 22.54
CA ARG A 17 26.62 7.56 21.62
C ARG A 17 26.19 7.89 20.20
N LYS A 18 26.80 8.93 19.65
CA LYS A 18 26.56 9.44 18.28
C LYS A 18 26.62 8.37 17.18
N ASP A 19 27.60 7.49 17.25
CA ASP A 19 27.80 6.42 16.24
C ASP A 19 26.61 5.45 16.16
N GLY A 20 26.16 4.94 17.31
CA GLY A 20 25.01 4.04 17.36
C GLY A 20 23.68 4.75 17.08
N LEU A 21 23.54 6.03 17.47
CA LEU A 21 22.38 6.86 17.10
C LEU A 21 22.32 7.11 15.59
N ASN A 22 23.46 7.32 14.92
CA ASN A 22 23.51 7.45 13.47
C ASN A 22 23.06 6.17 12.77
N GLN A 23 23.44 5.00 13.30
CA GLN A 23 23.04 3.74 12.69
C GLN A 23 21.56 3.43 12.94
N LEU A 24 21.05 3.73 14.13
CA LEU A 24 19.62 3.66 14.41
C LEU A 24 18.82 4.56 13.48
N ALA A 25 19.30 5.79 13.25
CA ALA A 25 18.64 6.73 12.34
C ALA A 25 18.59 6.22 10.89
N ARG A 26 19.66 5.59 10.40
CA ARG A 26 19.68 4.96 9.07
C ARG A 26 18.68 3.83 8.96
N THR A 27 18.55 2.99 10.00
CA THR A 27 17.55 1.91 10.01
C THR A 27 16.13 2.46 10.03
N LEU A 28 15.87 3.53 10.78
CA LEU A 28 14.57 4.19 10.83
C LEU A 28 14.25 4.93 9.53
N ALA A 29 15.24 5.54 8.88
CA ALA A 29 15.04 6.24 7.61
C ALA A 29 14.60 5.31 6.47
N LEU A 30 14.91 4.01 6.54
CA LEU A 30 14.42 3.01 5.59
C LEU A 30 12.95 2.64 5.82
N GLN A 31 12.43 2.88 7.02
CA GLN A 31 11.07 2.54 7.43
C GLN A 31 10.13 3.74 7.35
N VAL A 32 10.65 4.94 7.12
CA VAL A 32 9.91 6.19 7.28
C VAL A 32 10.12 7.11 6.09
N ALA A 33 9.02 7.54 5.48
CA ALA A 33 9.04 8.44 4.33
C ALA A 33 8.82 9.91 4.72
N THR A 34 8.12 10.16 5.83
CA THR A 34 7.70 11.52 6.24
C THR A 34 8.20 11.91 7.64
N GLU A 35 8.38 13.21 7.87
CA GLU A 35 8.89 13.74 9.15
C GLU A 35 7.99 13.44 10.35
N ASP A 36 6.68 13.41 10.14
CA ASP A 36 5.72 13.18 11.21
C ASP A 36 5.74 11.72 11.69
N GLU A 37 5.89 10.77 10.76
CA GLU A 37 6.09 9.35 11.09
C GLU A 37 7.42 9.14 11.83
N ALA A 38 8.46 9.88 11.46
CA ALA A 38 9.77 9.80 12.10
C ALA A 38 9.70 10.27 13.56
N LYS A 39 9.02 11.38 13.81
CA LYS A 39 8.76 11.84 15.19
C LYS A 39 7.97 10.81 15.98
N ALA A 40 6.87 10.30 15.42
CA ALA A 40 6.02 9.33 16.11
C ALA A 40 6.76 8.02 16.45
N LEU A 41 7.70 7.57 15.62
CA LEU A 41 8.53 6.39 15.89
C LEU A 41 9.62 6.67 16.91
N VAL A 42 10.31 7.80 16.79
CA VAL A 42 11.37 8.18 17.72
C VAL A 42 10.82 8.44 19.12
N ASP A 43 9.62 9.02 19.25
CA ASP A 43 8.96 9.26 20.54
C ASP A 43 8.53 7.97 21.25
N LYS A 44 8.34 6.87 20.51
CA LYS A 44 8.02 5.55 21.08
C LYS A 44 9.26 4.80 21.58
N LEU A 45 10.47 5.27 21.24
CA LEU A 45 11.70 4.62 21.67
C LEU A 45 12.00 4.99 23.12
N THR A 46 12.33 3.97 23.92
CA THR A 46 12.80 4.17 25.28
C THR A 46 14.33 4.24 25.33
N GLU A 47 14.88 4.96 26.31
CA GLU A 47 16.33 5.01 26.52
C GLU A 47 16.96 3.63 26.70
N ALA A 48 16.24 2.69 27.33
CA ALA A 48 16.71 1.32 27.53
C ALA A 48 16.84 0.56 26.21
N GLN A 49 15.88 0.71 25.29
CA GLN A 49 15.91 0.07 23.97
C GLN A 49 17.03 0.63 23.11
N VAL A 50 17.20 1.96 23.09
CA VAL A 50 18.27 2.60 22.32
C VAL A 50 19.65 2.25 22.92
N ASN A 51 19.80 2.23 24.24
CA ASN A 51 21.05 1.79 24.87
C ASN A 51 21.39 0.33 24.56
N LYS A 52 20.40 -0.57 24.57
CA LYS A 52 20.58 -1.96 24.20
C LYS A 52 21.02 -2.09 22.74
N PHE A 53 20.35 -1.40 21.82
CA PHE A 53 20.73 -1.37 20.40
C PHE A 53 22.16 -0.88 20.19
N ILE A 54 22.54 0.23 20.84
CA ILE A 54 23.91 0.77 20.76
C ILE A 54 24.93 -0.24 21.31
N LYS A 55 24.60 -0.94 22.41
CA LYS A 55 25.49 -1.95 23.00
C LYS A 55 25.68 -3.15 22.08
N ASP A 56 24.59 -3.64 21.48
CA ASP A 56 24.60 -4.80 20.59
C ASP A 56 25.35 -4.48 19.28
N TYR A 57 25.03 -3.34 18.65
CA TYR A 57 25.73 -2.84 17.45
C TYR A 57 27.23 -2.73 17.69
N ARG A 58 27.64 -2.20 18.84
CA ARG A 58 29.05 -2.09 19.18
C ARG A 58 29.72 -3.42 19.45
N SER A 59 29.02 -4.36 20.09
CA SER A 59 29.55 -5.70 20.29
C SER A 59 29.83 -6.40 18.96
N GLU A 60 28.96 -6.20 17.97
CA GLU A 60 29.16 -6.72 16.61
C GLU A 60 30.33 -6.03 15.91
N VAL A 61 30.39 -4.71 15.95
CA VAL A 61 31.50 -3.94 15.35
C VAL A 61 32.84 -4.28 16.01
N ASP A 62 32.91 -4.36 17.34
CA ASP A 62 34.14 -4.70 18.06
C ASP A 62 34.58 -6.15 17.75
N LYS A 63 33.62 -7.07 17.58
CA LYS A 63 33.88 -8.45 17.14
C LYS A 63 34.41 -8.50 15.71
N GLU A 64 33.76 -7.82 14.77
CA GLU A 64 34.17 -7.77 13.36
C GLU A 64 35.57 -7.15 13.21
N VAL A 65 35.86 -6.08 13.96
CA VAL A 65 37.19 -5.45 13.99
C VAL A 65 38.24 -6.40 14.56
N SER A 66 37.91 -7.15 15.62
CA SER A 66 38.81 -8.16 16.20
C SER A 66 39.09 -9.31 15.23
N GLU A 67 38.05 -9.86 14.59
CA GLU A 67 38.17 -10.94 13.60
C GLU A 67 38.95 -10.47 12.36
N SER A 68 38.70 -9.24 11.91
CA SER A 68 39.44 -8.62 10.80
C SER A 68 40.92 -8.43 11.12
N LYS A 69 41.24 -7.94 12.32
CA LYS A 69 42.63 -7.80 12.80
C LYS A 69 43.32 -9.16 12.89
N LYS A 70 42.66 -10.17 13.47
CA LYS A 70 43.18 -11.54 13.57
C LYS A 70 43.45 -12.17 12.21
N THR A 71 42.58 -11.90 11.24
CA THR A 71 42.73 -12.38 9.86
C THR A 71 43.86 -11.65 9.14
N LEU A 72 44.00 -10.34 9.33
CA LEU A 72 45.12 -9.56 8.82
C LEU A 72 46.46 -10.02 9.40
N GLU A 73 46.54 -10.21 10.71
CA GLU A 73 47.73 -10.73 11.40
C GLU A 73 48.06 -12.15 10.95
N SER A 74 47.07 -13.02 10.81
CA SER A 74 47.28 -14.36 10.24
C SER A 74 47.78 -14.30 8.80
N ASN A 75 47.32 -13.36 7.98
CA ASN A 75 47.77 -13.21 6.60
C ASN A 75 49.15 -12.57 6.52
N LEU A 76 49.48 -11.65 7.42
CA LEU A 76 50.80 -11.03 7.55
C LEU A 76 51.84 -12.05 8.03
N LYS A 77 51.55 -12.85 9.07
CA LYS A 77 52.41 -13.96 9.52
C LYS A 77 52.61 -15.04 8.45
N LYS A 78 51.66 -15.23 7.53
CA LYS A 78 51.81 -16.14 6.39
C LYS A 78 52.62 -15.55 5.24
N LYS A 79 52.57 -14.23 5.04
CA LYS A 79 53.26 -13.53 3.94
C LYS A 79 54.68 -13.08 4.30
N PHE A 80 54.93 -12.86 5.58
CA PHE A 80 56.23 -12.47 6.12
C PHE A 80 56.60 -13.47 7.20
N ASP A 81 57.76 -14.12 7.04
CA ASP A 81 58.28 -15.13 7.95
C ASP A 81 58.79 -14.46 9.24
N PHE A 82 57.87 -13.98 10.07
CA PHE A 82 58.17 -13.32 11.33
C PHE A 82 58.52 -14.38 12.38
N VAL A 83 59.81 -14.54 12.64
CA VAL A 83 60.32 -15.34 13.75
C VAL A 83 59.91 -14.68 15.07
N GLU A 84 59.01 -15.33 15.81
CA GLU A 84 58.64 -14.93 17.17
C GLU A 84 59.87 -14.95 18.09
N LYS A 85 60.16 -13.83 18.76
CA LYS A 85 60.97 -13.86 19.98
C LYS A 85 60.16 -14.58 21.06
N LYS A 86 60.62 -15.79 21.43
CA LYS A 86 60.17 -16.48 22.64
C LYS A 86 60.61 -15.72 23.88
N ASP A 87 59.71 -15.66 24.86
CA ASP A 87 60.04 -15.87 26.28
C ASP A 87 58.75 -16.15 27.09
N PRO A 88 58.84 -16.74 28.31
CA PRO A 88 58.34 -18.10 28.56
C PRO A 88 57.05 -18.18 29.38
N GLU A 89 56.59 -19.42 29.50
CA GLU A 89 55.43 -19.95 30.23
C GLU A 89 55.05 -19.22 31.54
N THR A 90 53.74 -19.02 31.72
CA THR A 90 53.07 -19.37 32.97
C THR A 90 51.71 -19.99 32.67
N LYS A 91 51.58 -21.26 33.03
CA LYS A 91 50.33 -22.00 33.20
C LYS A 91 49.56 -21.37 34.36
N GLU A 92 48.24 -21.27 34.27
CA GLU A 92 47.33 -21.85 35.27
C GLU A 92 46.00 -22.20 34.60
N VAL A 93 45.59 -23.45 34.81
CA VAL A 93 44.32 -24.04 34.38
C VAL A 93 43.32 -23.83 35.52
N MET A 94 42.18 -23.23 35.22
CA MET A 94 40.98 -23.33 36.06
C MET A 94 39.76 -23.65 35.20
N PRO A 95 38.76 -24.35 35.77
CA PRO A 95 37.89 -25.25 35.04
C PRO A 95 36.77 -24.50 34.30
N ASN A 96 36.46 -25.00 33.10
CA ASN A 96 35.35 -24.58 32.27
C ASN A 96 34.00 -24.91 32.96
N PRO A 97 33.17 -23.92 33.35
CA PRO A 97 31.79 -24.17 33.74
C PRO A 97 30.95 -24.26 32.46
N LYS A 98 30.62 -25.51 32.09
CA LYS A 98 29.47 -25.96 31.31
C LYS A 98 28.85 -24.95 30.32
N ASP A 99 29.08 -25.23 29.04
CA ASP A 99 28.14 -24.95 27.96
C ASP A 99 26.72 -25.33 28.38
N GLY A 100 25.84 -24.33 28.49
CA GLY A 100 24.44 -24.55 28.85
C GLY A 100 23.57 -23.29 29.02
N GLY A 101 24.11 -22.07 28.90
CA GLY A 101 23.33 -20.85 29.18
C GLY A 101 23.25 -19.81 28.05
N ALA A 102 24.16 -19.82 27.07
CA ALA A 102 24.19 -18.78 26.04
C ALA A 102 23.12 -18.97 24.95
N THR A 103 22.82 -20.23 24.59
CA THR A 103 21.73 -20.58 23.68
C THR A 103 20.36 -20.39 24.32
N ASP A 104 20.22 -20.65 25.63
CA ASP A 104 18.95 -20.52 26.34
C ASP A 104 18.54 -19.07 26.60
N ILE A 105 19.48 -18.17 26.91
CA ILE A 105 19.15 -16.74 27.09
C ILE A 105 18.80 -16.09 25.74
N ALA A 106 19.53 -16.40 24.66
CA ALA A 106 19.20 -15.91 23.33
C ALA A 106 17.85 -16.44 22.84
N ALA A 107 17.56 -17.72 23.07
CA ALA A 107 16.27 -18.33 22.76
C ALA A 107 15.13 -17.74 23.62
N ALA A 108 15.36 -17.52 24.92
CA ALA A 108 14.38 -16.92 25.82
C ALA A 108 14.09 -15.45 25.47
N VAL A 109 15.11 -14.69 25.08
CA VAL A 109 14.94 -13.31 24.62
C VAL A 109 14.21 -13.25 23.28
N GLN A 110 14.52 -14.14 22.32
CA GLN A 110 13.77 -14.23 21.06
C GLN A 110 12.32 -14.66 21.29
N ALA A 111 12.08 -15.62 22.20
CA ALA A 111 10.73 -16.07 22.54
C ALA A 111 9.90 -14.95 23.20
N ALA A 112 10.51 -14.19 24.11
CA ALA A 112 9.86 -13.03 24.73
C ALA A 112 9.56 -11.93 23.71
N LEU A 113 10.52 -11.60 22.84
CA LEU A 113 10.32 -10.61 21.78
C LEU A 113 9.25 -11.05 20.78
N ALA A 114 9.25 -12.33 20.39
CA ALA A 114 8.27 -12.88 19.47
C ALA A 114 6.86 -12.87 20.09
N ALA A 115 6.73 -13.22 21.37
CA ALA A 115 5.46 -13.14 22.10
C ALA A 115 4.92 -11.70 22.14
N GLU A 116 5.80 -10.72 22.36
CA GLU A 116 5.42 -9.31 22.48
C GLU A 116 5.18 -8.63 21.12
N LEU A 117 5.88 -9.06 20.07
CA LEU A 117 5.71 -8.55 18.70
C LEU A 117 4.61 -9.26 17.90
N THR A 118 4.15 -10.44 18.34
CA THR A 118 3.02 -11.17 17.74
C THR A 118 1.74 -10.34 17.65
N PRO A 119 1.25 -9.69 18.73
CA PRO A 119 0.03 -8.88 18.65
C PRO A 119 0.19 -7.71 17.67
N LEU A 120 1.36 -7.06 17.64
CA LEU A 120 1.64 -5.97 16.69
C LEU A 120 1.68 -6.46 15.24
N ARG A 121 2.22 -7.66 14.97
CA ARG A 121 2.21 -8.27 13.64
C ARG A 121 0.80 -8.63 13.19
N GLN A 122 -0.01 -9.17 14.10
CA GLN A 122 -1.42 -9.49 13.83
C GLN A 122 -2.24 -8.24 13.58
N GLU A 123 -2.05 -7.18 14.37
CA GLU A 123 -2.71 -5.90 14.20
C GLU A 123 -2.31 -5.25 12.87
N LEU A 124 -1.02 -5.25 12.53
CA LEU A 124 -0.53 -4.74 11.24
C LEU A 124 -1.08 -5.54 10.06
N ALA A 125 -1.16 -6.86 10.17
CA ALA A 125 -1.80 -7.70 9.15
C ALA A 125 -3.30 -7.37 9.01
N GLY A 126 -4.01 -7.16 10.12
CA GLY A 126 -5.41 -6.74 10.14
C GLY A 126 -5.62 -5.34 9.56
N PHE A 127 -4.74 -4.38 9.86
CA PHE A 127 -4.76 -3.05 9.25
C PHE A 127 -4.54 -3.12 7.75
N LYS A 128 -3.54 -3.87 7.28
CA LYS A 128 -3.30 -4.07 5.85
C LYS A 128 -4.51 -4.70 5.18
N SER A 129 -5.13 -5.72 5.76
CA SER A 129 -6.33 -6.33 5.17
C SER A 129 -7.52 -5.36 5.16
N SER A 130 -7.68 -4.54 6.21
CA SER A 130 -8.71 -3.51 6.27
C SER A 130 -8.53 -2.43 5.21
N GLU A 131 -7.32 -1.91 5.04
CA GLU A 131 -7.00 -0.91 4.02
C GLU A 131 -7.19 -1.45 2.61
N ILE A 132 -6.74 -2.69 2.35
CA ILE A 132 -6.99 -3.37 1.07
C ILE A 132 -8.51 -3.48 0.81
N SER A 133 -9.29 -3.89 1.82
CA SER A 133 -10.75 -4.00 1.68
C SER A 133 -11.42 -2.66 1.37
N LYS A 134 -10.97 -1.57 2.03
CA LYS A 134 -11.46 -0.21 1.78
C LYS A 134 -11.08 0.28 0.38
N SER A 135 -9.84 0.07 -0.04
CA SER A 135 -9.36 0.47 -1.38
C SER A 135 -10.16 -0.24 -2.47
N ARG A 136 -10.38 -1.56 -2.31
CA ARG A 136 -11.19 -2.36 -3.24
C ARG A 136 -12.65 -1.89 -3.28
N LEU A 137 -13.25 -1.62 -2.12
CA LEU A 137 -14.61 -1.06 -2.05
C LEU A 137 -14.70 0.29 -2.76
N HIS A 138 -13.71 1.15 -2.57
CA HIS A 138 -13.66 2.46 -3.22
C HIS A 138 -13.60 2.33 -4.75
N SER A 139 -12.70 1.50 -5.29
CA SER A 139 -12.60 1.26 -6.73
C SER A 139 -13.88 0.68 -7.33
N LEU A 140 -14.55 -0.25 -6.63
CA LEU A 140 -15.85 -0.76 -7.07
C LEU A 140 -16.92 0.33 -7.05
N THR A 141 -16.97 1.14 -6.00
CA THR A 141 -17.94 2.24 -5.87
C THR A 141 -17.76 3.27 -6.97
N GLU A 142 -16.51 3.58 -7.32
CA GLU A 142 -16.17 4.49 -8.42
C GLU A 142 -16.69 3.94 -9.76
N LYS A 143 -16.44 2.67 -10.09
CA LYS A 143 -16.98 2.02 -11.29
C LYS A 143 -18.51 2.03 -11.32
N LEU A 144 -19.14 1.65 -10.21
CA LEU A 144 -20.59 1.63 -10.07
C LEU A 144 -21.25 3.02 -10.12
N SER A 145 -20.49 4.11 -9.99
CA SER A 145 -21.04 5.47 -10.14
C SER A 145 -21.54 5.74 -11.57
N ALA A 146 -20.99 5.05 -12.56
CA ALA A 146 -21.43 5.12 -13.96
C ALA A 146 -22.64 4.22 -14.27
N CYS A 147 -23.04 3.35 -13.34
CA CYS A 147 -24.18 2.45 -13.52
C CYS A 147 -25.50 3.21 -13.30
N LYS A 148 -26.42 3.09 -14.25
CA LYS A 148 -27.77 3.68 -14.21
C LYS A 148 -28.81 2.74 -13.60
N ASP A 149 -28.49 1.46 -13.47
CA ASP A 149 -29.36 0.47 -12.82
C ASP A 149 -29.05 0.41 -11.31
N GLU A 150 -29.88 1.08 -10.51
CA GLU A 150 -29.76 1.12 -9.05
C GLU A 150 -29.88 -0.27 -8.40
N THR A 151 -30.65 -1.18 -9.00
CA THR A 151 -30.83 -2.56 -8.50
C THR A 151 -29.57 -3.38 -8.69
N PHE A 152 -28.94 -3.28 -9.87
CA PHE A 152 -27.65 -3.90 -10.14
C PHE A 152 -26.57 -3.34 -9.20
N LYS A 153 -26.51 -2.01 -9.04
CA LYS A 153 -25.57 -1.34 -8.13
C LYS A 153 -25.70 -1.82 -6.69
N ALA A 154 -26.92 -1.86 -6.15
CA ALA A 154 -27.18 -2.34 -4.80
C ALA A 154 -26.79 -3.81 -4.62
N LYS A 155 -27.04 -4.64 -5.64
CA LYS A 155 -26.65 -6.06 -5.64
C LYS A 155 -25.12 -6.22 -5.68
N ALA A 156 -24.43 -5.53 -6.58
CA ALA A 156 -22.98 -5.59 -6.71
C ALA A 156 -22.28 -5.18 -5.40
N MET A 157 -22.74 -4.12 -4.73
CA MET A 157 -22.23 -3.71 -3.42
C MET A 157 -22.48 -4.75 -2.32
N LYS A 158 -23.66 -5.37 -2.30
CA LYS A 158 -24.01 -6.42 -1.34
C LYS A 158 -23.19 -7.69 -1.56
N ASP A 159 -22.98 -8.06 -2.81
CA ASP A 159 -22.23 -9.26 -3.18
C ASP A 159 -20.72 -9.05 -2.90
N PHE A 160 -20.18 -7.87 -3.19
CA PHE A 160 -18.80 -7.51 -2.81
C PHE A 160 -18.53 -7.69 -1.32
N GLY A 161 -19.47 -7.30 -0.45
CA GLY A 161 -19.36 -7.52 1.00
C GLY A 161 -19.32 -8.99 1.44
N ARG A 162 -19.64 -9.92 0.54
CA ARG A 162 -19.60 -11.38 0.75
C ARG A 162 -18.42 -12.04 0.04
N MET A 163 -17.77 -11.33 -0.88
CA MET A 163 -16.64 -11.83 -1.64
C MET A 163 -15.34 -11.68 -0.86
N LYS A 164 -14.39 -12.57 -1.17
CA LYS A 164 -13.01 -12.49 -0.69
C LYS A 164 -12.11 -12.70 -1.90
N PHE A 165 -11.11 -11.84 -2.04
CA PHE A 165 -10.10 -11.93 -3.10
C PHE A 165 -8.76 -12.18 -2.43
N GLU A 166 -8.12 -13.29 -2.81
CA GLU A 166 -6.83 -13.70 -2.27
C GLU A 166 -5.70 -12.84 -2.86
N THR A 167 -5.88 -12.36 -4.08
CA THR A 167 -4.91 -11.51 -4.79
C THR A 167 -5.54 -10.23 -5.34
N ASP A 168 -4.70 -9.26 -5.68
CA ASP A 168 -5.17 -8.04 -6.36
C ASP A 168 -5.56 -8.30 -7.82
N ASP A 169 -4.96 -9.30 -8.47
CA ASP A 169 -5.29 -9.68 -9.85
C ASP A 169 -6.72 -10.23 -9.95
N GLU A 170 -7.14 -11.10 -9.02
CA GLU A 170 -8.53 -11.60 -8.93
C GLU A 170 -9.54 -10.46 -8.75
N PHE A 171 -9.18 -9.46 -7.93
CA PHE A 171 -10.04 -8.29 -7.74
C PHE A 171 -10.11 -7.41 -9.00
N ASN A 172 -8.99 -7.23 -9.70
CA ASN A 172 -8.95 -6.45 -10.94
C ASN A 172 -9.72 -7.13 -12.08
N GLU A 173 -9.67 -8.46 -12.16
CA GLU A 173 -10.50 -9.25 -13.08
C GLU A 173 -11.99 -9.04 -12.77
N TYR A 174 -12.39 -9.19 -11.51
CA TYR A 174 -13.76 -8.91 -11.06
C TYR A 174 -14.21 -7.48 -11.40
N LEU A 175 -13.36 -6.47 -11.19
CA LEU A 175 -13.69 -5.08 -11.56
C LEU A 175 -13.88 -4.93 -13.07
N THR A 176 -13.08 -5.61 -13.89
CA THR A 176 -13.17 -5.54 -15.35
C THR A 176 -14.43 -6.20 -15.87
N GLU A 177 -14.80 -7.35 -15.31
CA GLU A 177 -16.08 -8.02 -15.59
C GLU A 177 -17.26 -7.13 -15.17
N THR A 178 -17.19 -6.58 -13.96
CA THR A 178 -18.25 -5.68 -13.45
C THR A 178 -18.42 -4.44 -14.34
N ASP A 179 -17.34 -3.86 -14.85
CA ASP A 179 -17.39 -2.71 -15.78
C ASP A 179 -18.08 -3.07 -17.12
N THR A 180 -17.85 -4.28 -17.60
CA THR A 180 -18.50 -4.83 -18.79
C THR A 180 -20.00 -5.03 -18.54
N ASP A 181 -20.35 -5.58 -17.38
CA ASP A 181 -21.75 -5.77 -16.96
C ASP A 181 -22.48 -4.43 -16.78
N ILE A 182 -21.82 -3.42 -16.19
CA ILE A 182 -22.35 -2.06 -16.07
C ILE A 182 -22.68 -1.50 -17.47
N THR A 183 -21.77 -1.65 -18.42
CA THR A 183 -21.97 -1.18 -19.80
C THR A 183 -23.18 -1.86 -20.44
N THR A 184 -23.32 -3.17 -20.24
CA THR A 184 -24.44 -3.97 -20.75
C THR A 184 -25.77 -3.56 -20.09
N ALA A 185 -25.79 -3.41 -18.76
CA ALA A 185 -26.97 -2.99 -18.00
C ALA A 185 -27.43 -1.57 -18.39
N ASN A 186 -26.47 -0.66 -18.59
CA ASN A 186 -26.74 0.70 -19.06
C ASN A 186 -27.33 0.70 -20.48
N GLN A 187 -26.81 -0.15 -21.38
CA GLN A 187 -27.34 -0.29 -22.73
C GLN A 187 -28.77 -0.84 -22.69
N HIS A 188 -29.03 -1.89 -21.90
CA HIS A 188 -30.38 -2.46 -21.74
C HIS A 188 -31.38 -1.41 -21.20
N THR A 189 -30.95 -0.59 -20.25
CA THR A 189 -31.75 0.52 -19.71
C THR A 189 -32.07 1.55 -20.80
N ALA A 190 -31.08 1.91 -21.63
CA ALA A 190 -31.27 2.82 -22.75
C ALA A 190 -32.19 2.24 -23.84
N ASP A 191 -32.02 0.96 -24.20
CA ASP A 191 -32.85 0.27 -25.19
C ASP A 191 -34.31 0.16 -24.73
N THR A 192 -34.52 -0.14 -23.44
CA THR A 192 -35.87 -0.17 -22.84
C THR A 192 -36.50 1.22 -22.88
N ALA A 193 -35.75 2.28 -22.56
CA ALA A 193 -36.22 3.66 -22.64
C ALA A 193 -36.58 4.07 -24.08
N LEU A 194 -35.76 3.67 -25.07
CA LEU A 194 -36.02 3.91 -26.49
C LEU A 194 -37.25 3.13 -26.99
N GLY A 195 -37.41 1.87 -26.57
CA GLY A 195 -38.56 1.05 -26.95
C GLY A 195 -39.89 1.60 -26.41
N GLY A 196 -39.85 2.29 -25.26
CA GLY A 196 -40.99 3.02 -24.69
C GLY A 196 -41.26 4.37 -25.36
N GLN A 197 -40.27 4.96 -26.04
CA GLN A 197 -40.49 6.10 -26.92
C GLN A 197 -41.11 5.59 -28.22
N GLY A 198 -42.38 5.94 -28.45
CA GLY A 198 -43.14 5.51 -29.63
C GLY A 198 -42.33 5.69 -30.92
N LYS A 199 -42.54 4.79 -31.89
CA LYS A 199 -41.83 4.78 -33.18
C LYS A 199 -41.77 6.21 -33.72
N PRO A 200 -40.60 6.68 -34.22
CA PRO A 200 -40.47 8.05 -34.72
C PRO A 200 -41.60 8.34 -35.71
N LEU A 201 -42.24 9.51 -35.65
CA LEU A 201 -43.38 9.86 -36.51
C LEU A 201 -43.10 9.69 -38.02
N PHE A 202 -41.82 9.61 -38.41
CA PHE A 202 -41.38 9.24 -39.75
C PHE A 202 -41.77 7.82 -40.19
N ALA A 203 -41.97 6.90 -39.25
CA ALA A 203 -42.41 5.53 -39.51
C ALA A 203 -43.94 5.43 -39.72
N GLN A 204 -44.71 6.44 -39.28
CA GLN A 204 -46.12 6.57 -39.65
C GLN A 204 -46.19 7.17 -41.05
N LYS A 205 -46.09 6.30 -42.06
CA LYS A 205 -46.43 6.66 -43.43
C LYS A 205 -47.92 6.99 -43.47
N SER A 206 -48.27 8.15 -44.04
CA SER A 206 -49.65 8.41 -44.46
C SER A 206 -50.05 7.44 -45.58
N GLU A 207 -51.34 7.37 -45.95
CA GLU A 207 -51.85 6.52 -47.04
C GLU A 207 -51.10 6.70 -48.38
N THR A 208 -50.35 7.79 -48.53
CA THR A 208 -49.53 8.12 -49.71
C THR A 208 -48.05 7.68 -49.61
N GLY A 209 -47.64 7.06 -48.50
CA GLY A 209 -46.29 6.50 -48.33
C GLY A 209 -45.22 7.48 -47.82
N ILE A 210 -45.54 8.77 -47.69
CA ILE A 210 -44.65 9.82 -47.15
C ILE A 210 -44.88 10.04 -45.64
N SER A 211 -43.82 10.45 -44.95
CA SER A 211 -43.85 10.78 -43.53
C SER A 211 -44.72 12.02 -43.25
N GLN A 212 -45.33 12.07 -42.07
CA GLN A 212 -46.22 13.17 -41.67
C GLN A 212 -45.53 14.55 -41.79
N GLY A 213 -44.28 14.68 -41.36
CA GLY A 213 -43.55 15.96 -41.48
C GLY A 213 -43.32 16.41 -42.93
N VAL A 214 -43.13 15.46 -43.86
CA VAL A 214 -43.03 15.78 -45.30
C VAL A 214 -44.40 16.14 -45.87
N ALA A 215 -45.46 15.46 -45.43
CA ALA A 215 -46.82 15.81 -45.83
C ALA A 215 -47.22 17.23 -45.36
N GLU A 216 -46.89 17.59 -44.12
CA GLU A 216 -47.12 18.93 -43.56
C GLU A 216 -46.28 20.00 -44.28
N TYR A 217 -45.00 19.72 -44.56
CA TYR A 217 -44.15 20.62 -45.34
C TYR A 217 -44.70 20.84 -46.76
N VAL A 218 -45.07 19.77 -47.47
CA VAL A 218 -45.68 19.88 -48.81
C VAL A 218 -47.02 20.61 -48.77
N ALA A 219 -47.82 20.43 -47.72
CA ALA A 219 -49.05 21.19 -47.51
C ALA A 219 -48.78 22.68 -47.28
N SER A 220 -47.73 23.03 -46.52
CA SER A 220 -47.33 24.42 -46.26
C SER A 220 -46.80 25.14 -47.51
N GLN A 221 -46.36 24.40 -48.52
CA GLN A 221 -45.89 24.93 -49.81
C GLN A 221 -47.02 25.11 -50.83
N LYS A 222 -48.26 24.73 -50.51
CA LYS A 222 -49.41 24.99 -51.39
C LYS A 222 -49.76 26.48 -51.35
N PRO A 223 -49.98 27.13 -52.51
CA PRO A 223 -50.15 28.58 -52.62
C PRO A 223 -51.39 29.14 -51.89
N ASP A 224 -52.32 28.30 -51.45
CA ASP A 224 -53.53 28.71 -50.73
C ASP A 224 -53.35 28.85 -49.20
N ALA A 225 -52.17 28.52 -48.64
CA ALA A 225 -51.88 28.68 -47.21
C ALA A 225 -51.28 30.05 -46.85
N GLN A 226 -51.34 31.01 -47.77
CA GLN A 226 -50.84 32.36 -47.58
C GLN A 226 -51.84 33.22 -46.80
N SER A 227 -52.08 32.87 -45.53
CA SER A 227 -52.65 33.84 -44.60
C SER A 227 -52.14 33.61 -43.17
N VAL A 228 -51.59 34.69 -42.62
CA VAL A 228 -51.38 34.97 -41.18
C VAL A 228 -50.12 34.40 -40.53
N LEU A 229 -48.96 34.87 -41.00
CA LEU A 229 -47.85 35.23 -40.10
C LEU A 229 -47.91 36.75 -39.89
N SER A 230 -48.82 37.21 -39.02
CA SER A 230 -48.84 38.61 -38.57
C SER A 230 -47.68 38.82 -37.59
N GLY A 231 -46.59 39.42 -38.09
CA GLY A 231 -45.47 39.85 -37.26
C GLY A 231 -45.93 40.77 -36.14
N LYS A 232 -45.30 40.66 -34.97
CA LYS A 232 -45.52 41.57 -33.84
C LYS A 232 -45.17 43.00 -34.28
N GLU A 233 -46.16 43.89 -34.23
CA GLU A 233 -45.91 45.33 -34.32
C GLU A 233 -45.16 45.81 -33.06
N ILE A 234 -44.32 46.81 -33.28
CA ILE A 234 -43.34 47.41 -32.35
C ILE A 234 -44.04 48.15 -31.21
#